data_AF-A0A3B8KVK6-F1
#
_entry.id   AF-A0A3B8KVK6-F1
#
_cell.length_a   1.000
_cell.length_b   1.000
_cell.length_c   1.000
_cell.angle_alpha   90.00
_cell.angle_beta   90.00
_cell.angle_gamma   90.00
#
_symmetry.space_group_name_H-M   'P 1'
#
loop_
_entity.id
_entity.type
_entity.pdbx_description
1 polymer ?
#
loop_
_entity_poly.entity_id
_entity_poly.type
_entity_poly.pdbx_seq_one_letter_code
_entity_poly.pdbx_strand_id
1 'polypeptide(L)'
;MLDPVSPFGWRARAGFGDFNGDGLVDMVHADGRTRHSGGYAEAYALFVQYRDREGQLKLRRDRVITHPDGKPLKCPAYITSQAIAADWDRDGLLDLICHWGPANTKCQPMFVRNIGTRTEPRFDHPRPLSLWGRPLYNLMKHGPYWAVHDIDGDGRPDLLAGCAYGNYAFYRRTAMDMPSRPTFQIGPARTLNR
;
A
#
# COMPACT_ATOMS: atom_id res chain seq x y z
N MET A 1 18.73 12.09 -15.76
CA MET A 1 19.26 13.16 -14.91
C MET A 1 18.57 13.02 -13.55
N LEU A 2 19.31 12.67 -12.50
CA LEU A 2 18.78 12.47 -11.14
C LEU A 2 19.05 13.77 -10.35
N ASP A 3 18.00 14.38 -9.81
CA ASP A 3 18.13 15.54 -8.93
C ASP A 3 18.52 15.08 -7.51
N PRO A 4 19.74 15.41 -7.02
CA PRO A 4 20.20 14.97 -5.71
C PRO A 4 19.38 15.54 -4.55
N VAL A 5 18.73 16.70 -4.74
CA VAL A 5 17.93 17.37 -3.72
C VAL A 5 16.43 17.10 -3.83
N SER A 6 16.01 16.27 -4.81
CA SER A 6 14.61 15.88 -4.95
C SER A 6 14.08 15.29 -3.64
N PRO A 7 12.99 15.85 -3.06
CA PRO A 7 12.39 15.32 -1.85
C PRO A 7 11.72 13.97 -2.07
N PHE A 8 11.42 13.63 -3.33
CA PHE A 8 10.69 12.43 -3.71
C PHE A 8 11.60 11.41 -4.40
N GLY A 9 11.41 10.14 -4.05
CA GLY A 9 12.02 9.02 -4.73
C GLY A 9 11.53 8.87 -6.17
N TRP A 10 12.43 8.50 -7.07
CA TRP A 10 12.08 8.23 -8.46
C TRP A 10 11.30 6.90 -8.59
N ARG A 11 10.40 6.83 -9.57
CA ARG A 11 9.50 5.68 -9.82
C ARG A 11 8.74 5.30 -8.55
N ALA A 12 7.87 6.20 -8.13
CA ALA A 12 7.10 6.02 -6.92
C ALA A 12 5.67 6.49 -7.14
N ARG A 13 4.73 5.83 -6.45
CA ARG A 13 3.35 6.27 -6.32
C ARG A 13 3.10 6.61 -4.85
N ALA A 14 2.61 7.82 -4.63
CA ALA A 14 2.21 8.28 -3.30
C ALA A 14 0.90 7.65 -2.82
N GLY A 15 0.80 7.47 -1.51
CA GLY A 15 -0.46 7.29 -0.79
C GLY A 15 -0.90 8.63 -0.22
N PHE A 16 -2.20 8.92 -0.25
CA PHE A 16 -2.76 10.19 0.20
C PHE A 16 -3.83 9.95 1.27
N GLY A 17 -3.86 10.81 2.28
CA GLY A 17 -4.83 10.76 3.36
C GLY A 17 -4.53 11.82 4.41
N ASP A 18 -5.49 12.14 5.27
CA ASP A 18 -5.27 13.04 6.41
C ASP A 18 -4.62 12.23 7.54
N PHE A 19 -3.28 12.26 7.61
CA PHE A 19 -2.51 11.42 8.52
C PHE A 19 -2.33 12.07 9.89
N ASN A 20 -2.56 13.36 10.03
CA ASN A 20 -2.41 14.09 11.29
C ASN A 20 -3.76 14.60 11.86
N GLY A 21 -4.86 14.42 11.14
CA GLY A 21 -6.22 14.79 11.54
C GLY A 21 -6.52 16.28 11.44
N ASP A 22 -5.73 17.06 10.70
CA ASP A 22 -5.89 18.51 10.55
C ASP A 22 -6.86 18.91 9.42
N GLY A 23 -7.39 17.93 8.68
CA GLY A 23 -8.32 18.11 7.57
C GLY A 23 -7.65 18.46 6.24
N LEU A 24 -6.32 18.49 6.17
CA LEU A 24 -5.55 18.60 4.93
C LEU A 24 -5.12 17.23 4.42
N VAL A 25 -4.81 17.14 3.12
CA VAL A 25 -4.39 15.88 2.50
C VAL A 25 -2.88 15.74 2.61
N ASP A 26 -2.44 14.89 3.52
CA ASP A 26 -1.04 14.50 3.65
C ASP A 26 -0.67 13.42 2.62
N MET A 27 0.61 13.05 2.61
CA MET A 27 1.17 12.15 1.62
C MET A 27 2.23 11.22 2.22
N VAL A 28 2.11 9.92 1.96
CA VAL A 28 3.20 8.95 2.14
C VAL A 28 3.86 8.69 0.79
N HIS A 29 5.17 8.87 0.73
CA HIS A 29 5.92 8.71 -0.51
C HIS A 29 7.32 8.12 -0.24
N ALA A 30 7.91 7.49 -1.24
CA ALA A 30 9.33 7.14 -1.25
C ALA A 30 10.20 8.37 -0.92
N ASP A 31 11.04 8.29 0.11
CA ASP A 31 11.86 9.40 0.57
C ASP A 31 13.07 9.58 -0.35
N GLY A 32 13.06 10.66 -1.13
CA GLY A 32 14.15 10.98 -2.06
C GLY A 32 15.50 11.18 -1.36
N ARG A 33 15.52 11.43 -0.05
CA ARG A 33 16.77 11.60 0.72
C ARG A 33 17.44 10.28 1.10
N THR A 34 16.72 9.18 1.03
CA THR A 34 17.26 7.83 1.24
C THR A 34 17.49 7.22 -0.13
N ARG A 35 18.67 6.66 -0.46
CA ARG A 35 18.89 6.06 -1.79
C ARG A 35 19.87 4.89 -1.69
N HIS A 36 19.52 3.78 -2.34
CA HIS A 36 20.46 2.67 -2.52
C HIS A 36 21.31 2.89 -3.79
N SER A 37 22.27 1.98 -4.05
CA SER A 37 23.20 2.05 -5.20
C SER A 37 22.55 2.13 -6.59
N GLY A 38 21.28 1.74 -6.71
CA GLY A 38 20.50 1.81 -7.95
C GLY A 38 19.67 3.10 -8.10
N GLY A 39 19.77 4.03 -7.15
CA GLY A 39 19.12 5.33 -7.18
C GLY A 39 17.64 5.38 -6.74
N TYR A 40 17.03 4.24 -6.37
CA TYR A 40 15.68 4.23 -5.79
C TYR A 40 15.76 4.55 -4.30
N ALA A 41 14.65 5.05 -3.77
CA ALA A 41 14.55 5.31 -2.34
C ALA A 41 14.67 4.04 -1.52
N GLU A 42 15.26 4.13 -0.33
CA GLU A 42 15.37 2.98 0.58
C GLU A 42 14.17 2.88 1.52
N ALA A 43 13.54 4.01 1.85
CA ALA A 43 12.45 4.07 2.81
C ALA A 43 11.30 4.96 2.36
N TYR A 44 10.12 4.71 2.92
CA TYR A 44 8.98 5.63 2.82
C TYR A 44 9.07 6.73 3.89
N ALA A 45 8.58 7.92 3.57
CA ALA A 45 8.43 9.03 4.50
C ALA A 45 7.01 9.60 4.44
N LEU A 46 6.59 10.17 5.57
CA LEU A 46 5.38 10.98 5.68
C LEU A 46 5.73 12.44 5.33
N PHE A 47 4.90 13.04 4.50
CA PHE A 47 4.92 14.44 4.12
C PHE A 47 3.57 15.02 4.49
N VAL A 48 3.56 16.11 5.26
CA VAL A 48 2.32 16.72 5.75
C VAL A 48 2.07 18.04 5.05
N GLN A 49 0.81 18.25 4.66
CA GLN A 49 0.36 19.55 4.20
C GLN A 49 0.14 20.47 5.40
N TYR A 50 0.29 21.76 5.17
CA TYR A 50 0.00 22.79 6.16
C TYR A 50 -0.28 24.12 5.45
N ARG A 51 -0.89 25.06 6.15
CA ARG A 51 -0.98 26.45 5.72
C ARG A 51 0.10 27.27 6.41
N ASP A 52 0.86 28.05 5.65
CA ASP A 52 1.81 28.99 6.23
C ASP A 52 1.10 30.22 6.82
N ARG A 53 1.89 31.20 7.29
CA ARG A 53 1.36 32.44 7.91
C ARG A 53 0.53 33.29 6.95
N GLU A 54 0.70 33.10 5.64
CA GLU A 54 -0.02 33.80 4.57
C GLU A 54 -1.24 32.99 4.08
N GLY A 55 -1.53 31.85 4.73
CA GLY A 55 -2.63 30.96 4.39
C GLY A 55 -2.35 30.06 3.17
N GLN A 56 -1.14 30.10 2.61
CA GLN A 56 -0.77 29.34 1.43
C GLN A 56 -0.55 27.87 1.77
N LEU A 57 -1.05 26.99 0.91
CA LEU A 57 -0.86 25.56 1.07
C LEU A 57 0.58 25.17 0.76
N LYS A 58 1.24 24.53 1.71
CA LYS A 58 2.62 24.06 1.63
C LYS A 58 2.67 22.58 1.99
N LEU A 59 3.77 21.95 1.61
CA LEU A 59 4.08 20.56 1.95
C LEU A 59 5.47 20.51 2.58
N ARG A 60 5.62 19.78 3.68
CA ARG A 60 6.91 19.51 4.30
C ARG A 60 7.10 18.02 4.51
N ARG A 61 8.35 17.56 4.43
CA ARG A 61 8.71 16.23 4.92
C ARG A 61 8.60 16.24 6.45
N ASP A 62 7.82 15.34 7.00
CA ASP A 62 7.64 15.18 8.43
C ASP A 62 8.71 14.22 8.99
N ARG A 63 8.63 12.94 8.64
CA ARG A 63 9.54 11.89 9.15
C ARG A 63 9.65 10.71 8.20
N VAL A 64 10.74 9.95 8.34
CA VAL A 64 10.80 8.58 7.78
C VAL A 64 9.81 7.72 8.56
N ILE A 65 9.07 6.89 7.86
CA ILE A 65 8.18 5.92 8.50
C ILE A 65 9.03 4.78 9.08
N THR A 66 8.83 4.46 10.34
CA THR A 66 9.57 3.41 11.05
C THR A 66 8.61 2.41 11.69
N HIS A 67 9.11 1.19 11.87
CA HIS A 67 8.47 0.15 12.66
C HIS A 67 8.72 0.37 14.17
N PRO A 68 8.08 -0.40 15.07
CA PRO A 68 8.26 -0.25 16.52
C PRO A 68 9.71 -0.41 17.00
N ASP A 69 10.53 -1.16 16.26
CA ASP A 69 11.96 -1.34 16.53
C ASP A 69 12.85 -0.17 16.01
N GLY A 70 12.23 0.90 15.50
CA GLY A 70 12.90 2.09 15.00
C GLY A 70 13.50 1.94 13.60
N LYS A 71 13.40 0.77 12.96
CA LYS A 71 13.92 0.58 11.60
C LYS A 71 12.98 1.18 10.56
N PRO A 72 13.51 1.77 9.47
CA PRO A 72 12.68 2.32 8.40
C PRO A 72 11.80 1.27 7.72
N LEU A 73 10.57 1.67 7.38
CA LEU A 73 9.72 0.94 6.45
C LEU A 73 10.35 1.01 5.06
N LYS A 74 10.88 -0.12 4.60
CA LYS A 74 11.66 -0.18 3.36
C LYS A 74 10.79 -0.11 2.11
N CYS A 75 11.27 0.66 1.12
CA CYS A 75 10.80 0.57 -0.25
C CYS A 75 11.27 -0.75 -0.91
N PRO A 76 10.58 -1.22 -1.97
CA PRO A 76 11.08 -2.32 -2.76
C PRO A 76 12.33 -1.92 -3.53
N ALA A 77 13.25 -2.86 -3.77
CA ALA A 77 14.49 -2.58 -4.49
C ALA A 77 14.28 -2.69 -6.01
N TYR A 78 14.86 -1.76 -6.76
CA TYR A 78 14.94 -1.76 -8.23
C TYR A 78 13.60 -1.79 -8.99
N ILE A 79 12.48 -1.48 -8.33
CA ILE A 79 11.15 -1.39 -8.96
C ILE A 79 10.38 -0.17 -8.46
N THR A 80 9.27 0.13 -9.14
CA THR A 80 8.37 1.20 -8.72
C THR A 80 7.87 0.93 -7.30
N SER A 81 8.01 1.92 -6.41
CA SER A 81 7.41 1.87 -5.07
C SER A 81 5.95 2.34 -5.13
N GLN A 82 5.12 1.80 -4.27
CA GLN A 82 3.72 2.20 -4.13
C GLN A 82 3.37 2.20 -2.65
N ALA A 83 2.75 3.29 -2.20
CA ALA A 83 2.00 3.35 -0.96
C ALA A 83 0.54 3.66 -1.29
N ILE A 84 -0.39 3.04 -0.58
CA ILE A 84 -1.82 3.32 -0.63
C ILE A 84 -2.27 3.47 0.81
N ALA A 85 -2.91 4.60 1.13
CA ALA A 85 -3.54 4.79 2.42
C ALA A 85 -4.98 4.23 2.36
N ALA A 86 -5.34 3.38 3.31
CA ALA A 86 -6.68 2.81 3.40
C ALA A 86 -6.92 2.32 4.83
N ASP A 87 -8.17 2.37 5.30
CA ASP A 87 -8.58 1.66 6.53
C ASP A 87 -8.77 0.17 6.19
N TRP A 88 -7.65 -0.56 6.10
CA TRP A 88 -7.65 -1.92 5.58
C TRP A 88 -8.30 -2.88 6.56
N ASP A 89 -8.08 -2.72 7.86
CA ASP A 89 -8.66 -3.60 8.86
C ASP A 89 -9.94 -3.10 9.55
N ARG A 90 -10.43 -1.92 9.13
CA ARG A 90 -11.69 -1.31 9.57
C ARG A 90 -11.68 -0.91 11.03
N ASP A 91 -10.54 -0.43 11.53
CA ASP A 91 -10.42 0.15 12.86
C ASP A 91 -10.56 1.67 12.87
N GLY A 92 -10.80 2.28 11.70
CA GLY A 92 -10.94 3.72 11.53
C GLY A 92 -9.62 4.48 11.44
N LEU A 93 -8.49 3.78 11.38
CA LEU A 93 -7.17 4.37 11.18
C LEU A 93 -6.69 4.18 9.73
N LEU A 94 -5.93 5.14 9.22
CA LEU A 94 -5.29 4.98 7.92
C LEU A 94 -4.08 4.04 8.03
N ASP A 95 -4.24 2.83 7.49
CA ASP A 95 -3.15 1.88 7.27
C ASP A 95 -2.41 2.17 5.96
N LEU A 96 -1.36 1.39 5.69
CA LEU A 96 -0.68 1.40 4.39
C LEU A 96 -0.73 0.01 3.73
N ILE A 97 -1.09 -0.01 2.45
CA ILE A 97 -0.75 -1.10 1.54
C ILE A 97 0.45 -0.66 0.71
N CYS A 98 1.56 -1.39 0.81
CA CYS A 98 2.79 -1.06 0.10
C CYS A 98 3.45 -2.27 -0.57
N HIS A 99 4.43 -2.03 -1.41
CA HIS A 99 5.27 -3.09 -1.98
C HIS A 99 6.45 -3.43 -1.09
N TRP A 100 6.80 -4.72 -1.02
CA TRP A 100 8.10 -5.16 -0.51
C TRP A 100 8.66 -6.28 -1.39
N GLY A 101 9.98 -6.26 -1.61
CA GLY A 101 10.68 -7.28 -2.38
C GLY A 101 12.08 -6.84 -2.83
N PRO A 102 13.06 -7.77 -2.93
CA PRO A 102 14.42 -7.46 -3.36
C PRO A 102 14.56 -7.26 -4.87
N ALA A 103 13.57 -7.70 -5.65
CA ALA A 103 13.55 -7.61 -7.10
C ALA A 103 12.12 -7.73 -7.61
N ASN A 104 11.93 -7.41 -8.88
CA ASN A 104 10.63 -7.37 -9.54
C ASN A 104 9.77 -8.64 -9.43
N THR A 105 10.33 -9.83 -9.62
CA THR A 105 9.62 -11.11 -9.52
C THR A 105 9.48 -11.60 -8.09
N LYS A 106 10.11 -10.90 -7.13
CA LYS A 106 10.08 -11.20 -5.70
C LYS A 106 9.41 -10.06 -4.92
N CYS A 107 8.50 -9.34 -5.57
CA CYS A 107 7.70 -8.31 -4.93
C CYS A 107 6.29 -8.80 -4.62
N GLN A 108 5.77 -8.39 -3.48
CA GLN A 108 4.43 -8.70 -3.00
C GLN A 108 3.78 -7.46 -2.35
N PRO A 109 2.44 -7.41 -2.32
CA PRO A 109 1.74 -6.42 -1.51
C PRO A 109 1.87 -6.77 -0.03
N MET A 110 2.17 -5.75 0.75
CA MET A 110 2.28 -5.80 2.20
C MET A 110 1.21 -4.92 2.82
N PHE A 111 0.56 -5.42 3.85
CA PHE A 111 -0.25 -4.67 4.78
C PHE A 111 0.63 -4.18 5.93
N VAL A 112 0.56 -2.88 6.21
CA VAL A 112 1.28 -2.22 7.30
C VAL A 112 0.24 -1.51 8.15
N ARG A 113 -0.12 -2.13 9.27
CA ARG A 113 -1.15 -1.62 10.20
C ARG A 113 -0.70 -0.32 10.85
N ASN A 114 -1.60 0.65 10.95
CA ASN A 114 -1.44 1.77 11.87
C ASN A 114 -1.81 1.33 13.29
N ILE A 115 -0.82 1.29 14.17
CA ILE A 115 -0.91 0.97 15.60
C ILE A 115 -0.79 2.21 16.50
N GLY A 116 -0.84 3.39 15.89
CA GLY A 116 -0.81 4.67 16.57
C GLY A 116 -2.22 5.19 16.83
N THR A 117 -2.43 6.46 16.51
CA THR A 117 -3.74 7.12 16.61
C THR A 117 -4.08 7.82 15.30
N ARG A 118 -5.29 8.38 15.21
CA ARG A 118 -5.74 9.16 14.05
C ARG A 118 -4.87 10.40 13.79
N THR A 119 -4.31 11.00 14.83
CA THR A 119 -3.52 12.24 14.73
C THR A 119 -2.01 11.99 14.84
N GLU A 120 -1.61 10.80 15.27
CA GLU A 120 -0.21 10.39 15.36
C GLU A 120 -0.05 8.93 14.90
N PRO A 121 0.08 8.70 13.58
CA PRO A 121 0.16 7.36 13.04
C PRO A 121 1.52 6.72 13.39
N ARG A 122 1.48 5.44 13.75
CA ARG A 122 2.65 4.61 13.99
C ARG A 122 2.42 3.29 13.28
N PHE A 123 3.42 2.77 12.58
CA PHE A 123 3.20 1.65 11.67
C PHE A 123 3.87 0.36 12.17
N ASP A 124 3.14 -0.74 12.22
CA ASP A 124 3.66 -2.06 12.62
C ASP A 124 4.59 -2.64 11.54
N HIS A 125 5.18 -3.80 11.81
CA HIS A 125 5.92 -4.57 10.83
C HIS A 125 5.03 -5.00 9.65
N PRO A 126 5.53 -4.98 8.39
CA PRO A 126 4.73 -5.31 7.22
C PRO A 126 4.37 -6.79 7.21
N ARG A 127 3.13 -7.11 6.89
CA ARG A 127 2.62 -8.48 6.75
C ARG A 127 2.21 -8.72 5.30
N PRO A 128 2.56 -9.85 4.69
CA PRO A 128 2.16 -10.12 3.31
C PRO A 128 0.64 -10.25 3.22
N LEU A 129 0.04 -9.57 2.23
CA LEU A 129 -1.33 -9.91 1.85
C LEU A 129 -1.35 -11.32 1.25
N SER A 130 -2.38 -12.07 1.59
CA SER A 130 -2.49 -13.50 1.26
C SER A 130 -3.81 -13.81 0.57
N LEU A 131 -3.84 -14.92 -0.15
CA LEU A 131 -5.04 -15.54 -0.69
C LEU A 131 -5.03 -17.01 -0.28
N TRP A 132 -6.07 -17.45 0.43
CA TRP A 132 -6.18 -18.83 0.94
C TRP A 132 -4.95 -19.25 1.76
N GLY A 133 -4.55 -18.39 2.71
CA GLY A 133 -3.41 -18.62 3.60
C GLY A 133 -2.03 -18.57 2.93
N ARG A 134 -1.95 -18.23 1.64
CA ARG A 134 -0.68 -18.12 0.90
C ARG A 134 -0.39 -16.67 0.53
N PRO A 135 0.80 -16.13 0.86
CA PRO A 135 1.19 -14.80 0.41
C PRO A 135 1.06 -14.61 -1.10
N LEU A 136 0.61 -13.43 -1.50
CA LEU A 136 0.49 -13.02 -2.89
C LEU A 136 1.88 -12.70 -3.45
N TYR A 137 2.54 -13.70 -4.03
CA TYR A 137 3.84 -13.56 -4.69
C TYR A 137 3.77 -13.60 -6.21
N ASN A 138 4.79 -13.02 -6.85
CA ASN A 138 5.08 -13.15 -8.28
C ASN A 138 3.89 -12.77 -9.19
N LEU A 139 3.11 -11.78 -8.74
CA LEU A 139 1.94 -11.33 -9.48
C LEU A 139 2.27 -10.48 -10.71
N MET A 140 3.56 -10.23 -11.05
CA MET A 140 4.18 -9.99 -12.38
C MET A 140 5.57 -9.30 -12.27
N LYS A 141 6.36 -9.28 -13.38
CA LYS A 141 7.73 -8.72 -13.50
C LYS A 141 7.84 -7.18 -13.59
N HIS A 142 6.75 -6.45 -13.85
CA HIS A 142 6.78 -4.98 -13.98
C HIS A 142 5.83 -4.27 -13.00
N GLY A 143 5.67 -4.91 -11.84
CA GLY A 143 4.66 -4.58 -10.85
C GLY A 143 3.30 -5.17 -11.24
N PRO A 144 2.54 -5.66 -10.26
CA PRO A 144 1.15 -5.31 -10.16
C PRO A 144 1.03 -3.92 -9.50
N TYR A 145 0.25 -3.04 -10.11
CA TYR A 145 -0.19 -1.79 -9.48
C TYR A 145 -1.50 -2.05 -8.77
N TRP A 146 -1.55 -1.80 -7.46
CA TRP A 146 -2.74 -2.08 -6.68
C TRP A 146 -3.70 -0.89 -6.65
N ALA A 147 -4.98 -1.19 -6.61
CA ALA A 147 -6.02 -0.32 -6.09
C ALA A 147 -6.68 -1.03 -4.91
N VAL A 148 -7.00 -0.26 -3.87
CA VAL A 148 -7.65 -0.74 -2.64
C VAL A 148 -8.94 0.04 -2.48
N HIS A 149 -10.07 -0.65 -2.51
CA HIS A 149 -11.40 -0.05 -2.35
C HIS A 149 -12.42 -1.14 -2.06
N ASP A 150 -13.59 -0.79 -1.53
CA ASP A 150 -14.73 -1.70 -1.48
C ASP A 150 -15.31 -1.86 -2.90
N ILE A 151 -14.84 -2.87 -3.62
CA ILE A 151 -15.13 -3.03 -5.05
C ILE A 151 -16.40 -3.84 -5.24
N ASP A 152 -16.66 -4.81 -4.36
CA ASP A 152 -17.86 -5.63 -4.41
C ASP A 152 -19.04 -5.10 -3.58
N GLY A 153 -18.83 -4.02 -2.81
CA GLY A 153 -19.87 -3.36 -2.03
C GLY A 153 -20.20 -4.08 -0.73
N ASP A 154 -19.31 -4.93 -0.20
CA ASP A 154 -19.51 -5.66 1.05
C ASP A 154 -19.07 -4.90 2.32
N GLY A 155 -18.66 -3.65 2.16
CA GLY A 155 -18.23 -2.79 3.26
C GLY A 155 -16.83 -3.13 3.77
N ARG A 156 -16.01 -3.82 2.97
CA ARG A 156 -14.59 -4.06 3.24
C ARG A 156 -13.74 -3.73 2.03
N PRO A 157 -12.52 -3.20 2.24
CA PRO A 157 -11.62 -2.95 1.13
C PRO A 157 -11.11 -4.27 0.53
N ASP A 158 -11.31 -4.39 -0.77
CA ASP A 158 -10.75 -5.40 -1.67
C ASP A 158 -9.44 -4.91 -2.30
N LEU A 159 -8.80 -5.81 -3.07
CA LEU A 159 -7.58 -5.51 -3.81
C LEU A 159 -7.78 -5.79 -5.31
N LEU A 160 -7.60 -4.77 -6.15
CA LEU A 160 -7.50 -4.92 -7.60
C LEU A 160 -6.05 -4.74 -8.04
N ALA A 161 -5.54 -5.68 -8.81
CA ALA A 161 -4.17 -5.65 -9.31
C ALA A 161 -4.19 -5.43 -10.81
N GLY A 162 -3.63 -4.30 -11.26
CA GLY A 162 -3.26 -4.12 -12.66
C GLY A 162 -1.98 -4.90 -12.94
N CYS A 163 -2.08 -6.01 -13.67
CA CYS A 163 -0.95 -6.87 -14.02
C CYS A 163 -0.32 -6.44 -15.35
N ALA A 164 0.92 -6.89 -15.60
CA ALA A 164 1.52 -6.69 -16.93
C ALA A 164 0.68 -7.41 -18.00
N TYR A 165 0.78 -6.98 -19.25
CA TYR A 165 -0.03 -7.49 -20.38
C TYR A 165 -1.52 -7.12 -20.34
N GLY A 166 -1.93 -6.17 -19.50
CA GLY A 166 -3.25 -5.53 -19.57
C GLY A 166 -4.38 -6.32 -18.90
N ASN A 167 -4.07 -7.38 -18.15
CA ASN A 167 -5.05 -8.07 -17.34
C ASN A 167 -5.18 -7.44 -15.95
N TYR A 168 -6.37 -7.58 -15.37
CA TYR A 168 -6.65 -7.19 -13.99
C TYR A 168 -6.98 -8.45 -13.18
N ALA A 169 -6.37 -8.58 -12.00
CA ALA A 169 -6.74 -9.61 -11.04
C ALA A 169 -7.48 -8.97 -9.87
N PHE A 170 -8.70 -9.44 -9.62
CA PHE A 170 -9.52 -9.00 -8.50
C PHE A 170 -9.41 -10.01 -7.34
N TYR A 171 -9.05 -9.51 -6.16
CA TYR A 171 -8.97 -10.27 -4.93
C TYR A 171 -9.98 -9.71 -3.93
N ARG A 172 -11.08 -10.44 -3.78
CA ARG A 172 -12.10 -10.14 -2.79
C ARG A 172 -11.54 -10.35 -1.38
N ARG A 173 -11.81 -9.41 -0.47
CA ARG A 173 -11.37 -9.48 0.93
C ARG A 173 -11.77 -10.78 1.61
N THR A 174 -13.01 -11.23 1.41
CA THR A 174 -13.50 -12.53 1.92
C THR A 174 -12.56 -13.70 1.59
N ALA A 175 -12.05 -13.77 0.36
CA ALA A 175 -11.17 -14.87 -0.06
C ALA A 175 -9.74 -14.71 0.50
N MET A 176 -9.30 -13.48 0.70
CA MET A 176 -7.99 -13.16 1.27
C MET A 176 -7.89 -13.54 2.75
N ASP A 177 -8.98 -13.37 3.50
CA ASP A 177 -9.07 -13.71 4.91
C ASP A 177 -9.17 -15.24 5.15
N MET A 178 -9.49 -16.03 4.12
CA MET A 178 -9.59 -17.49 4.25
C MET A 178 -8.21 -18.14 4.39
N PRO A 179 -8.04 -19.13 5.29
CA PRO A 179 -6.79 -19.86 5.43
C PRO A 179 -6.56 -20.91 4.33
N SER A 180 -7.61 -21.28 3.59
CA SER A 180 -7.56 -22.27 2.51
C SER A 180 -8.69 -22.03 1.51
N ARG A 181 -8.62 -22.68 0.34
CA ARG A 181 -9.71 -22.61 -0.66
C ARG A 181 -10.99 -23.21 -0.06
N PRO A 182 -12.16 -22.57 -0.26
CA PRO A 182 -13.42 -23.16 0.14
C PRO A 182 -13.65 -24.46 -0.66
N THR A 183 -14.17 -25.47 0.02
CA THR A 183 -14.70 -26.67 -0.63
C THR A 183 -16.17 -26.42 -0.99
N PHE A 184 -16.64 -27.07 -2.04
CA PHE A 184 -18.03 -27.00 -2.46
C PHE A 184 -18.51 -28.37 -2.95
N GLN A 185 -19.80 -28.63 -2.79
CA GLN A 185 -20.47 -29.79 -3.38
C GLN A 185 -21.43 -29.28 -4.44
N ILE A 186 -21.34 -29.83 -5.65
CA ILE A 186 -22.27 -29.50 -6.73
C ILE A 186 -23.48 -30.43 -6.58
N GLY A 187 -24.66 -29.84 -6.39
CA GLY A 187 -25.92 -30.58 -6.34
C GLY A 187 -26.39 -31.05 -7.73
N PRO A 188 -27.47 -31.85 -7.80
CA PRO A 188 -28.07 -32.23 -9.07
C PRO A 188 -28.50 -30.99 -9.86
N ALA A 189 -28.14 -30.95 -11.15
CA ALA A 189 -28.52 -29.85 -12.03
C ALA A 189 -30.04 -29.76 -12.17
N ARG A 190 -30.58 -28.54 -12.23
CA ARG A 190 -32.00 -28.28 -12.47
C ARG A 190 -32.16 -27.20 -13.53
N THR A 191 -33.09 -27.40 -14.44
CA THR A 191 -33.51 -26.37 -15.39
C THR A 191 -34.35 -25.33 -14.65
N LEU A 192 -33.94 -24.07 -14.68
CA LEU A 192 -34.77 -22.98 -14.20
C LEU A 192 -35.77 -22.63 -15.30
N ASN A 193 -37.08 -22.81 -15.05
CA ASN A 193 -38.11 -22.33 -15.97
C ASN A 193 -38.09 -20.79 -15.91
N ARG A 194 -38.00 -20.16 -17.09
CA ARG A 194 -38.10 -18.71 -17.25
C ARG A 194 -39.49 -18.21 -16.89
#